data_AF-A0A3N9UDC1-F1
#
_entry.id   AF-A0A3N9UDC1-F1
#
_cell.length_a   1.000
_cell.length_b   1.000
_cell.length_c   1.000
_cell.angle_alpha   90.00
_cell.angle_beta   90.00
_cell.angle_gamma   90.00
#
_symmetry.space_group_name_H-M   'P 1'
#
loop_
_entity.id
_entity.type
_entity.pdbx_description
1 polymer ?
#
loop_
_entity_poly.entity_id
_entity_poly.type
_entity_poly.pdbx_seq_one_letter_code
_entity_poly.pdbx_strand_id
1 'polypeptide(L)'
;MFKDTIIKKIVEIVWPVCKKIFTLFAKEIIEFIFVTIKNEFRKYQSKQTKEKEEQVQDNIRKAQETDDIDEKNKLHEQNEQLKRDIQNLKEYMKDLESILKNVQEKTSKNIQDKVEKTNVKDLIEGNENDEKLNIKEKESYLHLDQTDTEGDKKV
;
A
#
# COMPACT_ATOMS: atom_id res chain seq x y z
N MET A 1 14.43 -23.81 40.43
CA MET A 1 15.85 -23.97 40.02
C MET A 1 16.04 -24.91 38.83
N PHE A 2 15.80 -26.23 38.93
CA PHE A 2 16.04 -27.14 37.78
C PHE A 2 15.06 -26.91 36.60
N LYS A 3 13.78 -26.65 36.88
CA LYS A 3 12.77 -26.35 35.85
C LYS A 3 13.11 -25.10 35.05
N ASP A 4 13.55 -24.04 35.71
CA ASP A 4 13.84 -22.75 35.08
C ASP A 4 15.02 -22.86 34.10
N THR A 5 15.99 -23.72 34.40
CA THR A 5 17.17 -23.95 33.54
C THR A 5 16.81 -24.77 32.30
N ILE A 6 15.90 -25.73 32.43
CA ILE A 6 15.40 -26.54 31.31
C ILE A 6 14.52 -25.69 30.39
N ILE A 7 13.61 -24.90 30.95
CA ILE A 7 12.76 -23.97 30.20
C ILE A 7 13.62 -22.99 29.41
N LYS A 8 14.66 -22.40 30.03
CA LYS A 8 15.56 -21.46 29.35
C LYS A 8 16.25 -22.10 28.13
N LYS A 9 16.75 -23.34 28.28
CA LYS A 9 17.37 -24.09 27.17
C LYS A 9 16.38 -24.43 26.05
N ILE A 10 15.15 -24.81 26.40
CA ILE A 10 14.10 -25.09 25.41
C ILE A 10 13.78 -23.81 24.63
N VAL A 11 13.61 -22.68 25.32
CA VAL A 11 13.31 -21.41 24.66
C VAL A 11 14.48 -20.96 23.77
N GLU A 12 15.74 -21.12 24.20
CA GLU A 12 16.91 -20.80 23.37
C GLU A 12 16.96 -21.62 22.06
N ILE A 13 16.47 -22.86 22.06
CA ILE A 13 16.41 -23.73 20.88
C ILE A 13 15.19 -23.42 20.00
N VAL A 14 14.03 -23.20 20.61
CA VAL A 14 12.75 -23.01 19.90
C VAL A 14 12.63 -21.60 19.35
N TRP A 15 13.19 -20.60 20.02
CA TRP A 15 13.03 -19.19 19.66
C TRP A 15 13.56 -18.81 18.26
N PRO A 16 14.74 -19.26 17.82
CA PRO A 16 15.19 -19.05 16.45
C PRO A 16 14.22 -19.62 15.41
N VAL A 17 13.55 -20.75 15.72
CA VAL A 17 12.54 -21.36 14.85
C VAL A 17 11.29 -20.49 14.81
N CYS A 18 10.79 -20.03 15.96
CA CYS A 18 9.66 -19.10 16.02
C CYS A 18 9.93 -17.80 15.26
N LYS A 19 11.12 -17.20 15.42
CA LYS A 19 11.54 -16.01 14.67
C LYS A 19 11.48 -16.22 13.15
N LYS A 20 11.97 -17.36 12.66
CA LYS A 20 11.89 -17.69 11.23
C LYS A 20 10.44 -17.78 10.76
N ILE A 21 9.59 -18.44 11.54
CA ILE A 21 8.16 -18.57 11.23
C ILE A 21 7.48 -17.19 11.19
N PHE A 22 7.72 -16.32 12.18
CA PHE A 22 7.16 -14.97 12.19
C PHE A 22 7.61 -14.13 10.99
N THR A 23 8.89 -14.18 10.63
CA THR A 23 9.40 -13.47 9.45
C THR A 23 8.76 -13.97 8.16
N LEU A 24 8.59 -15.29 8.01
CA LEU A 24 7.95 -15.87 6.83
C LEU A 24 6.49 -15.45 6.72
N PHE A 25 5.70 -15.63 7.78
CA PHE A 25 4.29 -15.22 7.80
C PHE A 25 4.13 -13.71 7.57
N ALA A 26 4.96 -12.89 8.19
CA ALA A 26 4.86 -11.45 8.03
C ALA A 26 5.23 -11.00 6.60
N LYS A 27 6.19 -11.66 5.94
CA LYS A 27 6.49 -11.45 4.52
C LYS A 27 5.32 -11.86 3.63
N GLU A 28 4.71 -13.01 3.87
CA GLU A 28 3.54 -13.47 3.11
C GLU A 28 2.34 -12.52 3.25
N ILE A 29 2.06 -12.05 4.46
CA ILE A 29 0.97 -11.07 4.71
C ILE A 29 1.24 -9.77 3.95
N ILE A 30 2.47 -9.27 4.00
CA ILE A 30 2.89 -8.08 3.24
C ILE A 30 2.68 -8.30 1.75
N GLU A 31 3.23 -9.39 1.20
CA GLU A 31 3.09 -9.70 -0.23
C GLU A 31 1.63 -9.77 -0.65
N PHE A 32 0.79 -10.43 0.15
CA PHE A 32 -0.65 -10.49 -0.11
C PHE A 32 -1.31 -9.10 -0.14
N ILE A 33 -1.00 -8.23 0.82
CA ILE A 33 -1.52 -6.86 0.86
C ILE A 33 -1.08 -6.08 -0.38
N PHE A 34 0.21 -6.12 -0.72
CA PHE A 34 0.74 -5.40 -1.89
C PHE A 34 0.14 -5.90 -3.21
N VAL A 35 -0.02 -7.22 -3.37
CA VAL A 35 -0.69 -7.81 -4.54
C VAL A 35 -2.14 -7.37 -4.63
N THR A 36 -2.86 -7.36 -3.51
CA THR A 36 -4.27 -6.92 -3.47
C THR A 36 -4.40 -5.46 -3.86
N ILE A 37 -3.59 -4.57 -3.27
CA ILE A 37 -3.57 -3.15 -3.60
C ILE A 37 -3.27 -2.95 -5.09
N LYS A 38 -2.23 -3.61 -5.61
CA LYS A 38 -1.83 -3.53 -7.01
C LYS A 38 -2.96 -3.96 -7.95
N ASN A 39 -3.68 -5.03 -7.62
CA ASN A 39 -4.80 -5.53 -8.41
C ASN A 39 -5.98 -4.55 -8.43
N GLU A 40 -6.33 -3.97 -7.29
CA GLU A 40 -7.43 -2.98 -7.22
C GLU A 40 -7.09 -1.71 -8.00
N PHE A 41 -5.86 -1.20 -7.91
CA PHE A 41 -5.41 -0.07 -8.74
C PHE A 41 -5.46 -0.39 -10.24
N ARG A 42 -5.01 -1.59 -10.65
CA ARG A 42 -5.09 -2.01 -12.07
C ARG A 42 -6.52 -2.09 -12.58
N LYS A 43 -7.44 -2.64 -11.78
CA LYS A 43 -8.87 -2.69 -12.14
C LYS A 43 -9.45 -1.29 -12.28
N TYR A 44 -9.18 -0.42 -11.32
CA TYR A 44 -9.64 0.97 -11.34
C TYR A 44 -9.12 1.71 -12.59
N GLN A 45 -7.83 1.59 -12.88
CA GLN A 45 -7.22 2.19 -14.07
C GLN A 45 -7.83 1.64 -15.35
N SER A 46 -7.97 0.32 -15.47
CA SER A 46 -8.56 -0.31 -16.65
C SER A 46 -9.99 0.19 -16.91
N LYS A 47 -10.79 0.35 -15.85
CA LYS A 47 -12.13 0.92 -15.94
C LYS A 47 -12.10 2.37 -16.44
N GLN A 48 -11.28 3.22 -15.82
CA GLN A 48 -11.16 4.63 -16.20
C GLN A 48 -10.63 4.83 -17.62
N THR A 49 -9.62 4.04 -18.02
CA THR A 49 -9.09 4.08 -19.39
C THR A 49 -10.17 3.67 -20.39
N LYS A 50 -10.92 2.59 -20.11
CA LYS A 50 -11.98 2.13 -21.00
C LYS A 50 -13.10 3.17 -21.15
N GLU A 51 -13.55 3.78 -20.04
CA GLU A 51 -14.57 4.83 -20.07
C GLU A 51 -14.12 6.03 -20.91
N LYS A 52 -12.85 6.46 -20.77
CA LYS A 52 -12.30 7.54 -21.59
C LYS A 52 -12.11 7.15 -23.05
N GLU A 53 -11.70 5.92 -23.34
CA GLU A 53 -11.59 5.41 -24.72
C GLU A 53 -12.97 5.34 -25.40
N GLU A 54 -14.01 4.90 -24.68
CA GLU A 54 -15.39 4.91 -25.15
C GLU A 54 -15.88 6.34 -25.45
N GLN A 55 -15.55 7.32 -24.60
CA GLN A 55 -15.85 8.73 -24.87
C GLN A 55 -15.14 9.27 -26.11
N VAL A 56 -13.88 8.90 -26.34
CA VAL A 56 -13.15 9.27 -27.55
C VAL A 56 -13.83 8.71 -28.80
N GLN A 57 -14.24 7.44 -28.77
CA GLN A 57 -14.94 6.81 -29.90
C GLN A 57 -16.29 7.49 -30.16
N ASP A 58 -17.06 7.81 -29.11
CA ASP A 58 -18.33 8.51 -29.25
C ASP A 58 -18.17 9.92 -29.83
N ASN A 59 -17.16 10.67 -29.38
CA ASN A 59 -16.84 11.99 -29.91
C ASN A 59 -16.40 11.92 -31.37
N ILE A 60 -15.61 10.90 -31.76
CA ILE A 60 -15.22 10.69 -33.17
C ILE A 60 -16.47 10.45 -34.02
N ARG A 61 -17.40 9.61 -33.56
CA ARG A 61 -18.66 9.36 -34.25
C ARG A 61 -19.48 10.65 -34.41
N LYS A 62 -19.69 11.39 -33.33
CA LYS A 62 -20.41 12.69 -33.37
C LYS A 62 -19.75 13.68 -34.32
N ALA A 63 -18.42 13.73 -34.35
CA ALA A 63 -17.68 14.59 -35.27
C ALA A 63 -17.80 14.16 -36.75
N GLN A 64 -18.09 12.89 -37.03
CA GLN A 64 -18.38 12.41 -38.38
C GLN A 64 -19.82 12.70 -38.81
N GLU A 65 -20.76 12.74 -37.86
CA GLU A 65 -22.19 12.92 -38.10
C GLU A 65 -22.63 14.39 -38.16
N THR A 66 -21.90 15.29 -37.51
CA THR A 66 -22.19 16.74 -37.57
C THR A 66 -21.62 17.37 -38.85
N ASP A 67 -22.31 18.37 -39.39
CA ASP A 67 -21.81 19.21 -40.49
C ASP A 67 -21.24 20.55 -39.99
N ASP A 68 -21.39 20.85 -38.69
CA ASP A 68 -20.88 22.05 -38.06
C ASP A 68 -19.36 21.94 -37.83
N ILE A 69 -18.60 22.86 -38.43
CA ILE A 69 -17.14 22.92 -38.33
C ILE A 69 -16.68 23.29 -36.91
N ASP A 70 -17.42 24.16 -36.21
CA ASP A 70 -17.05 24.57 -34.86
C ASP A 70 -17.28 23.42 -33.86
N GLU A 71 -18.34 22.64 -34.06
CA GLU A 71 -18.60 21.44 -33.26
C GLU A 71 -17.53 20.36 -33.49
N LYS A 72 -17.10 20.14 -34.75
CA LYS A 72 -15.98 19.22 -35.06
C LYS A 72 -14.69 19.62 -34.37
N ASN A 73 -14.35 20.91 -34.41
CA ASN A 73 -13.14 21.43 -33.78
C ASN A 73 -13.18 21.22 -32.26
N LYS A 74 -14.32 21.51 -31.62
CA LYS A 74 -14.50 21.28 -30.18
C LYS A 74 -14.36 19.80 -29.80
N LEU A 75 -14.98 18.89 -30.55
CA LEU A 75 -14.86 17.45 -30.32
C LEU A 75 -13.42 16.96 -30.54
N HIS A 76 -12.69 17.54 -31.49
CA HIS A 76 -11.28 17.24 -31.71
C HIS A 76 -10.42 17.64 -30.50
N GLU A 77 -10.59 18.85 -29.98
CA GLU A 77 -9.87 19.33 -28.78
C GLU A 77 -10.17 18.46 -27.54
N GLN A 78 -11.43 18.09 -27.35
CA GLN A 78 -11.84 17.18 -26.27
C GLN A 78 -11.18 15.81 -26.39
N ASN A 79 -11.09 15.26 -27.60
CA ASN A 79 -10.41 13.99 -27.84
C ASN A 79 -8.91 14.04 -27.57
N GLU A 80 -8.25 15.12 -27.97
CA GLU A 80 -6.83 15.32 -27.67
C GLU A 80 -6.60 15.45 -26.15
N GLN A 81 -7.51 16.10 -25.43
CA GLN A 81 -7.45 16.13 -23.97
C GLN A 81 -7.66 14.74 -23.34
N LEU A 82 -8.65 13.97 -23.79
CA LEU A 82 -8.90 12.62 -23.28
C LEU A 82 -7.73 11.68 -23.55
N LYS A 83 -7.07 11.79 -24.71
CA LYS A 83 -5.85 11.03 -25.00
C LYS A 83 -4.71 11.37 -24.05
N ARG A 84 -4.50 12.67 -23.76
CA ARG A 84 -3.53 13.12 -22.75
C ARG A 84 -3.84 12.56 -21.37
N ASP A 85 -5.11 12.61 -20.95
CA ASP A 85 -5.54 12.04 -19.68
C ASP A 85 -5.26 10.52 -19.59
N ILE A 86 -5.55 9.77 -20.65
CA ILE A 86 -5.26 8.33 -20.72
C ILE A 86 -3.75 8.07 -20.60
N GLN A 87 -2.93 8.87 -21.28
CA GLN A 87 -1.47 8.77 -21.17
C GLN A 87 -0.99 9.07 -19.75
N ASN A 88 -1.49 10.15 -19.13
CA ASN A 88 -1.16 10.52 -17.76
C ASN A 88 -1.57 9.41 -16.77
N LEU A 89 -2.73 8.79 -16.95
CA LEU A 89 -3.17 7.64 -16.14
C LEU A 89 -2.21 6.45 -16.27
N LYS A 90 -1.65 6.21 -17.46
CA LYS A 90 -0.67 5.14 -17.70
C LYS A 90 0.67 5.43 -17.04
N GLU A 91 1.13 6.67 -17.10
CA GLU A 91 2.38 7.11 -16.47
C GLU A 91 2.28 7.08 -14.94
N TYR A 92 1.21 7.65 -14.38
CA TYR A 92 0.95 7.63 -12.93
C TYR A 92 0.96 6.21 -12.35
N MET A 93 0.40 5.24 -13.08
CA MET A 93 0.42 3.85 -12.63
C MET A 93 1.82 3.24 -12.61
N LYS A 94 2.69 3.58 -13.57
CA LYS A 94 4.08 3.12 -13.54
C LYS A 94 4.81 3.67 -12.32
N ASP A 95 4.59 4.94 -12.00
CA ASP A 95 5.18 5.56 -10.82
C ASP A 95 4.66 4.93 -9.54
N LEU A 96 3.34 4.68 -9.46
CA LEU A 96 2.72 4.03 -8.32
C LEU A 96 3.20 2.58 -8.13
N GLU A 97 3.38 1.82 -9.22
CA GLU A 97 3.99 0.48 -9.15
C GLU A 97 5.44 0.53 -8.64
N SER A 98 6.22 1.54 -9.05
CA SER A 98 7.58 1.76 -8.57
C SER A 98 7.61 2.11 -7.08
N ILE A 99 6.73 3.00 -6.63
CA ILE A 99 6.59 3.38 -5.22
C ILE A 99 6.18 2.17 -4.39
N LEU A 100 5.17 1.41 -4.81
CA LEU A 100 4.72 0.22 -4.10
C LEU A 100 5.84 -0.80 -3.96
N LYS A 101 6.64 -1.03 -5.00
CA LYS A 101 7.80 -1.92 -4.93
C LYS A 101 8.83 -1.44 -3.90
N ASN A 102 9.16 -0.15 -3.92
CA ASN A 102 10.09 0.43 -2.95
C ASN A 102 9.57 0.31 -1.50
N VAL A 103 8.27 0.53 -1.28
CA VAL A 103 7.67 0.38 0.05
C VAL A 103 7.66 -1.09 0.47
N GLN A 104 7.37 -2.02 -0.44
CA GLN A 104 7.41 -3.46 -0.16
C GLN A 104 8.81 -3.92 0.27
N GLU A 105 9.85 -3.49 -0.44
CA GLU A 105 11.25 -3.82 -0.11
C GLU A 105 11.65 -3.22 1.25
N LYS A 106 11.34 -1.93 1.49
CA LYS A 106 11.61 -1.26 2.78
C LYS A 106 10.88 -1.94 3.93
N THR A 107 9.62 -2.30 3.75
CA THR A 107 8.81 -2.93 4.80
C THR A 107 9.34 -4.33 5.10
N SER A 108 9.67 -5.11 4.07
CA SER A 108 10.25 -6.44 4.24
C SER A 108 11.57 -6.41 5.01
N LYS A 109 12.43 -5.42 4.71
CA LYS A 109 13.68 -5.20 5.45
C LYS A 109 13.41 -4.79 6.90
N ASN A 110 12.49 -3.86 7.13
CA ASN A 110 12.13 -3.41 8.48
C ASN A 110 11.59 -4.55 9.35
N ILE A 111 10.78 -5.46 8.78
CA ILE A 111 10.31 -6.66 9.48
C ILE A 111 11.47 -7.55 9.87
N GLN A 112 12.38 -7.82 8.93
CA GLN A 112 13.55 -8.63 9.21
C GLN A 112 14.40 -8.02 10.34
N ASP A 113 14.70 -6.72 10.25
CA ASP A 113 15.48 -6.00 11.27
C ASP A 113 14.80 -6.02 12.66
N LYS A 114 13.46 -5.86 12.70
CA LYS A 114 12.69 -5.91 13.97
C LYS A 114 12.69 -7.32 14.57
N VAL A 115 12.45 -8.35 13.77
CA VAL A 115 12.45 -9.74 14.25
C VAL A 115 13.84 -10.15 14.72
N GLU A 116 14.90 -9.75 14.00
CA GLU A 116 16.28 -10.03 14.42
C GLU A 116 16.60 -9.39 15.78
N LYS A 117 16.23 -8.11 15.98
CA LYS A 117 16.46 -7.35 17.22
C LYS A 117 15.63 -7.81 18.42
N THR A 118 14.56 -8.58 18.21
CA THR A 118 13.69 -9.01 19.31
C THR A 118 14.40 -10.05 20.19
N ASN A 119 14.68 -9.76 21.46
CA ASN A 119 15.32 -10.73 22.36
C ASN A 119 14.27 -11.62 23.03
N VAL A 120 14.62 -12.89 23.31
CA VAL A 120 13.78 -13.81 24.10
C VAL A 120 13.45 -13.20 25.46
N LYS A 121 14.46 -12.57 26.07
CA LYS A 121 14.36 -12.05 27.44
C LYS A 121 13.28 -10.98 27.56
N ASP A 122 13.15 -10.11 26.56
CA ASP A 122 12.15 -9.04 26.54
C ASP A 122 10.71 -9.59 26.52
N LEU A 123 10.49 -10.78 25.95
CA LEU A 123 9.18 -11.42 25.89
C LEU A 123 8.85 -12.25 27.13
N ILE A 124 9.87 -12.78 27.81
CA ILE A 124 9.70 -13.48 29.08
C ILE A 124 9.49 -12.47 30.22
N GLU A 125 10.23 -11.37 30.24
CA GLU A 125 10.11 -10.29 31.24
C GLU A 125 8.82 -9.46 31.05
N GLY A 126 8.32 -9.34 29.82
CA GLY A 126 6.99 -8.78 29.57
C GLY A 126 5.88 -9.60 30.23
N ASN A 127 5.98 -10.92 30.23
CA ASN A 127 4.94 -11.82 30.74
C ASN A 127 4.78 -11.80 32.28
N GLU A 128 5.86 -11.52 33.05
CA GLU A 128 5.76 -11.37 34.52
C GLU A 128 5.11 -10.05 34.94
N ASN A 129 5.15 -9.02 34.10
CA ASN A 129 4.46 -7.74 34.32
C ASN A 129 3.07 -7.68 33.66
N ASP A 130 2.82 -8.49 32.63
CA ASP A 130 1.58 -8.51 31.85
C ASP A 130 0.44 -9.31 32.51
N GLU A 131 0.69 -10.10 33.56
CA GLU A 131 -0.40 -10.58 34.44
C GLU A 131 -1.15 -9.43 35.15
N LYS A 132 -0.66 -8.19 35.02
CA LYS A 132 -1.36 -6.95 35.42
C LYS A 132 -1.70 -6.02 34.24
N LEU A 133 -1.82 -6.53 33.01
CA LEU A 133 -2.40 -5.75 31.92
C LEU A 133 -3.91 -5.59 32.12
N ASN A 134 -4.25 -4.56 32.89
CA ASN A 134 -5.55 -3.93 32.87
C ASN A 134 -5.75 -3.43 31.43
N ILE A 135 -6.60 -4.10 30.65
CA ILE A 135 -7.00 -3.69 29.30
C ILE A 135 -7.74 -2.36 29.43
N LYS A 136 -7.00 -1.26 29.47
CA LYS A 136 -7.51 0.04 29.08
C LYS A 136 -7.22 0.15 27.59
N GLU A 137 -8.27 0.02 26.80
CA GLU A 137 -8.31 0.32 25.38
C GLU A 137 -7.47 1.58 25.11
N LYS A 138 -6.29 1.40 24.54
CA LYS A 138 -5.54 2.49 23.92
C LYS A 138 -5.95 2.49 22.46
N GLU A 139 -6.96 3.29 22.17
CA GLU A 139 -7.16 3.84 20.85
C GLU A 139 -5.85 4.50 20.36
N SER A 140 -5.63 4.39 19.06
CA SER A 140 -4.59 5.06 18.27
C SER A 140 -3.23 4.35 18.11
N TYR A 141 -3.11 3.58 17.03
CA TYR A 141 -1.83 3.29 16.36
C TYR A 141 -1.80 3.79 14.90
N LEU A 142 -2.71 4.68 14.51
CA LEU A 142 -2.76 5.29 13.18
C LEU A 142 -2.82 6.82 13.31
N HIS A 143 -1.76 7.42 13.83
CA HIS A 143 -1.44 8.80 13.49
C HIS A 143 -0.53 8.76 12.27
N LEU A 144 -1.14 8.80 11.09
CA LEU A 144 -0.46 9.24 9.88
C LEU A 144 -0.12 10.72 10.11
N ASP A 145 1.17 11.05 10.16
CA ASP A 145 1.65 12.42 10.12
C ASP A 145 0.99 13.15 8.94
N GLN A 146 0.05 14.03 9.26
CA GLN A 146 -0.41 15.08 8.36
C GLN A 146 0.42 16.32 8.68
N THR A 147 1.62 16.41 8.11
CA THR A 147 2.36 17.66 8.01
C THR A 147 2.91 17.76 6.61
N ASP A 148 2.19 18.52 5.77
CA ASP A 148 2.69 19.75 5.14
C ASP A 148 2.05 19.96 3.77
N THR A 149 1.08 20.85 3.73
CA THR A 149 0.96 21.87 2.69
C THR A 149 0.09 23.00 3.25
N GLU A 150 0.66 23.77 4.19
CA GLU A 150 0.26 25.17 4.31
C GLU A 150 0.67 25.89 3.01
N GLY A 151 -0.29 26.57 2.39
CA GLY A 151 -0.04 27.38 1.20
C GLY A 151 -1.31 27.99 0.62
N ASP A 152 -1.67 29.17 1.11
CA ASP A 152 -2.47 30.20 0.46
C ASP A 152 -3.99 29.96 0.24
N LYS A 153 -4.81 30.69 1.00
CA LYS A 153 -5.37 31.97 0.50
C LYS A 153 -6.14 32.74 1.58
N LYS A 154 -5.81 34.02 1.64
CA LYS A 154 -6.57 35.12 2.26
C LYS A 154 -8.04 35.12 1.81
N VAL A 155 -8.93 35.45 2.74
CA VAL A 155 -10.17 36.23 2.49
C VAL A 155 -10.11 37.45 3.39
#